data_AF-A0A9E8MWM2-F1
#
_entry.id   AF-A0A9E8MWM2-F1
#
_cell.length_a   1.000
_cell.length_b   1.000
_cell.length_c   1.000
_cell.angle_alpha   90.00
_cell.angle_beta   90.00
_cell.angle_gamma   90.00
#
_symmetry.space_group_name_H-M   'P 1'
#
loop_
_entity.id
_entity.type
_entity.pdbx_description
1 polymer ?
#
loop_
_entity_poly.entity_id
_entity_poly.type
_entity_poly.pdbx_seq_one_letter_code
_entity_poly.pdbx_strand_id
1 'polypeptide(L)' 'MKNIISYLLIAIGGAIAIYANANEKQNVLLLIVGIVTLMIGIYGLNRKLTSKSVEASKKNNQEEE' A
#
# COMPACT_ATOMS: atom_id res chain seq x y z
N MET A 1 9.52 12.62 -3.11
CA MET A 1 8.07 12.66 -2.81
C MET A 1 7.24 11.57 -3.54
N LYS A 2 7.78 10.38 -3.84
CA LYS A 2 7.13 9.40 -4.76
C LYS A 2 6.28 8.32 -4.06
N ASN A 3 6.17 8.38 -2.73
CA ASN A 3 5.50 7.37 -1.90
C ASN A 3 4.23 7.91 -1.21
N ILE A 4 3.98 9.23 -1.29
CA ILE A 4 2.85 9.89 -0.60
C ILE A 4 1.51 9.27 -1.01
N ILE A 5 1.36 8.91 -2.29
CA ILE A 5 0.13 8.33 -2.84
C ILE A 5 -0.21 7.00 -2.17
N SER A 6 0.79 6.13 -1.95
CA SER A 6 0.56 4.82 -1.33
C SER A 6 0.22 4.97 0.15
N TYR A 7 0.89 5.88 0.86
CA TYR A 7 0.56 6.18 2.26
C TYR A 7 -0.85 6.78 2.40
N LEU A 8 -1.24 7.70 1.51
CA LEU A 8 -2.57 8.30 1.52
C LEU A 8 -3.66 7.25 1.23
N LEU A 9 -3.38 6.32 0.31
CA LEU A 9 -4.30 5.22 -0.03
C LEU A 9 -4.49 4.25 1.15
N ILE A 10 -3.40 3.95 1.89
CA ILE A 10 -3.44 3.13 3.11
C ILE A 10 -4.23 3.85 4.22
N ALA A 11 -4.00 5.15 4.42
CA ALA A 11 -4.71 5.94 5.41
C ALA A 11 -6.23 5.98 5.15
N ILE A 12 -6.63 6.19 3.89
CA ILE A 12 -8.04 6.22 3.49
C ILE A 12 -8.68 4.83 3.63
N GLY A 13 -8.04 3.77 3.13
CA GLY A 13 -8.56 2.40 3.25
C GLY A 13 -8.71 1.94 4.70
N GLY A 14 -7.76 2.32 5.57
CA GLY A 14 -7.82 2.04 7.01
C GLY A 14 -8.94 2.81 7.71
N ALA A 15 -9.13 4.09 7.39
CA ALA A 15 -10.24 4.87 7.94
C ALA A 15 -11.61 4.28 7.56
N ILE A 16 -11.77 3.85 6.30
CA ILE A 16 -12.99 3.20 5.83
C ILE A 16 -13.23 1.87 6.55
N ALA A 17 -12.20 1.04 6.73
CA ALA A 17 -12.32 -0.23 7.44
C ALA A 17 -12.71 -0.03 8.91
N ILE A 18 -12.09 0.93 9.61
CA ILE A 18 -12.44 1.28 11.00
C ILE A 18 -13.89 1.78 11.07
N TYR A 19 -14.29 2.69 10.17
CA TYR A 19 -15.64 3.24 10.14
C TYR A 19 -16.70 2.16 9.85
N ALA A 20 -16.43 1.25 8.92
CA ALA A 20 -17.32 0.15 8.57
C ALA A 20 -17.51 -0.83 9.73
N ASN A 21 -16.48 -1.03 10.55
CA ASN A 21 -16.50 -1.93 11.71
C ASN A 21 -17.09 -1.27 12.98
N ALA A 22 -17.00 0.05 13.11
CA ALA A 22 -17.46 0.78 14.29
C ALA A 22 -18.99 0.95 14.38
N ASN A 23 -19.72 0.66 13.31
CA ASN A 23 -21.18 0.75 13.29
C ASN A 23 -21.82 -0.54 13.83
N GLU A 24 -22.89 -0.43 14.64
CA GLU A 24 -23.64 -1.60 15.17
C GLU A 24 -24.17 -2.51 14.05
N LYS A 25 -24.59 -1.90 12.93
CA LYS A 25 -24.87 -2.62 11.69
C LYS A 25 -23.58 -2.65 10.87
N GLN A 26 -22.71 -3.61 11.20
CA GLN A 26 -21.48 -3.82 10.45
C GLN A 26 -21.83 -4.07 8.97
N ASN A 27 -21.52 -3.09 8.13
CA ASN A 27 -21.64 -3.25 6.69
C ASN A 27 -20.46 -4.11 6.24
N VAL A 28 -20.60 -5.43 6.36
CA VAL A 28 -19.55 -6.42 6.05
C VAL A 28 -19.01 -6.21 4.63
N LEU A 29 -19.87 -5.82 3.69
CA LEU A 29 -19.48 -5.45 2.33
C LEU A 29 -18.49 -4.26 2.32
N LEU A 30 -18.79 -3.20 3.07
CA LEU A 30 -17.96 -2.01 3.18
C LEU A 30 -16.64 -2.30 3.91
N LEU A 31 -16.68 -3.18 4.93
CA LEU A 31 -15.51 -3.63 5.68
C LEU A 31 -14.54 -4.41 4.77
N ILE A 32 -15.06 -5.36 3.99
CA ILE A 32 -14.28 -6.14 3.02
C ILE A 32 -13.64 -5.22 1.98
N VAL A 33 -14.40 -4.27 1.44
CA VAL A 33 -13.87 -3.28 0.48
C VAL A 33 -12.74 -2.45 1.11
N GLY A 34 -12.90 -2.02 2.36
CA GLY A 34 -11.86 -1.29 3.10
C GLY A 34 -10.57 -2.11 3.26
N ILE A 35 -10.68 -3.36 3.70
CA ILE A 35 -9.54 -4.26 3.90
C ILE A 35 -8.84 -4.61 2.57
N VAL A 36 -9.60 -4.91 1.51
CA VAL A 36 -9.05 -5.21 0.19
C VAL A 36 -8.31 -3.99 -0.37
N THR A 37 -8.88 -2.79 -0.23
CA THR A 37 -8.23 -1.54 -0.63
C THR A 37 -6.93 -1.30 0.16
N LEU A 38 -6.96 -1.57 1.46
CA LEU A 38 -5.79 -1.47 2.34
C LEU A 38 -4.69 -2.45 1.91
N MET A 39 -5.04 -3.71 1.63
CA MET A 39 -4.13 -4.73 1.13
C MET A 39 -3.48 -4.35 -0.20
N ILE A 40 -4.25 -3.79 -1.14
CA ILE A 40 -3.72 -3.29 -2.42
C ILE A 40 -2.74 -2.14 -2.19
N GLY A 41 -3.07 -1.21 -1.30
CA GLY A 41 -2.19 -0.09 -0.93
C GLY A 41 -0.86 -0.55 -0.32
N ILE A 42 -0.91 -1.50 0.63
CA ILE A 42 0.26 -2.09 1.27
C ILE A 42 1.10 -2.90 0.27
N TYR A 43 0.46 -3.70 -0.59
CA TYR A 43 1.14 -4.49 -1.60
C TYR A 43 1.85 -3.61 -2.63
N GLY A 44 1.19 -2.53 -3.09
CA GLY A 44 1.77 -1.56 -4.00
C GLY A 44 2.96 -0.82 -3.39
N LEU A 45 2.90 -0.48 -2.09
CA LEU A 45 4.01 0.13 -1.37
C LEU A 45 5.20 -0.84 -1.26
N ASN A 46 4.96 -2.09 -0.85
CA ASN A 46 5.99 -3.11 -0.72
C ASN A 46 6.70 -3.39 -2.05
N ARG A 47 5.95 -3.56 -3.14
CA ARG A 47 6.53 -3.79 -4.47
C ARG A 47 7.38 -2.63 -4.97
N LYS A 48 6.98 -1.38 -4.70
CA LYS A 48 7.81 -0.19 -5.00
C LYS A 48 9.07 -0.12 -4.16
N LEU A 49 9.00 -0.51 -2.88
CA LEU A 49 10.17 -0.62 -2.00
C LEU A 49 11.17 -1.65 -2.55
N THR A 50 10.71 -2.86 -2.89
CA THR A 50 11.55 -3.93 -3.45
C THR A 50 12.14 -3.54 -4.81
N SER A 51 11.37 -2.91 -5.69
CA SER A 51 11.85 -2.47 -7.01
C SER A 51 13.01 -1.48 -6.91
N LYS A 52 13.02 -0.62 -5.90
CA LYS A 52 14.11 0.35 -5.69
C LYS A 52 15.38 -0.31 -5.16
N SER A 53 15.25 -1.42 -4.43
CA SER A 53 16.39 -2.23 -3.98
C SER A 53 17.08 -2.95 -5.14
N VAL A 54 16.32 -3.44 -6.13
CA VAL A 54 16.90 -4.12 -7.31
C VAL A 54 17.59 -3.13 -8.25
N GLU A 55 17.03 -1.93 -8.41
CA GLU A 55 17.61 -0.88 -9.25
C GLU A 55 18.90 -0.30 -8.66
N ALA A 56 19.00 -0.20 -7.32
CA ALA A 56 20.22 0.21 -6.64
C ALA A 56 21.36 -0.82 -6.78
N SER A 57 21.05 -2.12 -6.79
CA SER A 57 22.04 -3.18 -6.99
C SER A 57 22.53 -3.29 -8.44
N LYS A 58 21.75 -2.83 -9.43
CA LYS A 58 22.12 -2.96 -10.85
C LYS A 58 23.10 -1.87 -11.32
N LYS A 59 23.20 -0.75 -10.60
CA LYS A 59 24.08 0.37 -10.97
C LYS A 59 25.56 0.12 -10.66
N ASN A 60 25.88 -0.75 -9.69
CA ASN A 60 27.28 -1.02 -9.30
C ASN A 60 28.03 -1.97 -10.24
N ASN A 61 27.37 -2.61 -11.21
CA ASN A 61 27.99 -3.60 -12.10
C ASN A 61 28.21 -3.07 -13.54
N GLN A 62 28.07 -1.76 -13.78
CA GLN A 62 28.28 -1.15 -15.10
C GLN A 62 29.44 -0.13 -15.14
N GLU A 63 30.19 0.03 -14.06
CA GLU A 63 31.37 0.92 -13.99
C GLU A 63 32.70 0.15 -14.09
N GLU A 64 32.67 -1.17 -14.28
CA GLU A 64 33.84 -2.04 -14.53
C GLU A 64 33.73 -2.73 -15.90
N GLU A 65 33.79 -1.97 -17.00
CA GLU A 65 34.20 -2.44 -18.34
C GLU A 65 34.85 -1.30 -19.14
#